data_AF-A0A4P6M345-F1
#
_entry.id   AF-A0A4P6M345-F1
#
_cell.length_a   1.000
_cell.length_b   1.000
_cell.length_c   1.000
_cell.angle_alpha   90.00
_cell.angle_beta   90.00
_cell.angle_gamma   90.00
#
_symmetry.space_group_name_H-M   'P 1'
#
loop_
_entity.id
_entity.type
_entity.pdbx_description
1 polymer ?
#
loop_
_entity_poly.entity_id
_entity_poly.type
_entity_poly.pdbx_seq_one_letter_code
_entity_poly.pdbx_strand_id
1 'polypeptide(L)'
;MAVYDYAETFTQLLQQKYAKELCSDALTQSNQGVKFINAQTIKLPRMAVTGYKDHTRTPGFNAGTLSNDWEAKKLEHDRDVEFWIDPMDIDETNLTLSVANIQNTFETEQAIPEKDSYRFSKLHAELTAYSGRIDNTVIDAATFLEAFDEEMAIMDEAGVPEEGRMLYVTPAMNKIIKEAEGIQRVMTVTSPSTINRNVHSLDNVTIKMVPAARMKTKYDFTTGCTAAADAKQINWILIHTSCVVCRDKYSYIKLFTPGTDSRTADGYLYQNRNYGDLFLLEKKVDGCAMNVQA
;
A
#
# COMPACT_ATOMS: atom_id res chain seq x y z
N MET A 1 -33.28 12.02 19.79
CA MET A 1 -32.04 11.38 20.28
C MET A 1 -30.95 11.67 19.27
N ALA A 2 -29.79 12.15 19.73
CA ALA A 2 -28.72 12.60 18.87
C ALA A 2 -27.90 11.41 18.34
N VAL A 3 -27.91 11.21 17.03
CA VAL A 3 -26.88 10.41 16.35
C VAL A 3 -25.64 11.28 16.33
N TYR A 4 -24.62 10.94 17.12
CA TYR A 4 -23.34 11.64 17.05
C TYR A 4 -22.62 11.20 15.79
N ASP A 5 -22.54 12.09 14.80
CA ASP A 5 -21.75 11.86 13.60
C ASP A 5 -20.28 12.13 13.92
N TYR A 6 -19.60 11.09 14.39
CA TYR A 6 -18.19 11.13 14.71
C TYR A 6 -17.28 11.17 13.47
N ALA A 7 -17.85 11.12 12.25
CA ALA A 7 -17.05 11.04 11.03
C ALA A 7 -16.08 12.22 10.87
N GLU A 8 -16.47 13.47 11.06
CA GLU A 8 -15.62 14.62 10.72
C GLU A 8 -14.45 14.83 11.70
N THR A 9 -14.70 14.80 13.01
CA THR A 9 -13.66 15.01 14.04
C THR A 9 -12.72 13.82 14.16
N PHE A 10 -13.21 12.59 13.98
CA PHE A 10 -12.37 11.40 14.07
C PHE A 10 -11.62 11.12 12.76
N THR A 11 -12.11 11.57 11.60
CA THR A 11 -11.36 11.42 10.34
C THR A 11 -9.99 12.10 10.41
N GLN A 12 -9.87 13.28 11.03
CA GLN A 12 -8.57 13.95 11.18
C GLN A 12 -7.60 13.16 12.08
N LEU A 13 -8.10 12.61 13.20
CA LEU A 13 -7.30 11.78 14.11
C LEU A 13 -6.91 10.44 13.46
N LEU A 14 -7.82 9.82 12.72
CA LEU A 14 -7.57 8.59 11.96
C LEU A 14 -6.55 8.81 10.84
N GLN A 15 -6.64 9.92 10.11
CA GLN A 15 -5.64 10.28 9.08
C GLN A 15 -4.25 10.50 9.69
N GLN A 16 -4.15 11.19 10.83
CA GLN A 16 -2.87 11.34 11.54
C GLN A 16 -2.32 10.00 12.04
N LYS A 17 -3.20 9.10 12.47
CA LYS A 17 -2.82 7.76 12.91
C LYS A 17 -2.36 6.90 11.74
N TYR A 18 -3.09 6.88 10.63
CA TYR A 18 -2.69 6.17 9.41
C TYR A 18 -1.37 6.71 8.85
N ALA A 19 -1.16 8.03 8.84
CA ALA A 19 0.11 8.60 8.41
C ALA A 19 1.32 8.09 9.24
N LYS A 20 1.10 7.74 10.52
CA LYS A 20 2.16 7.23 11.42
C LYS A 20 2.29 5.70 11.40
N GLU A 21 1.18 4.99 11.47
CA GLU A 21 1.15 3.54 11.75
C GLU A 21 0.88 2.67 10.51
N LEU A 22 0.24 3.23 9.48
CA LEU A 22 -0.06 2.50 8.24
C LEU A 22 1.17 2.52 7.33
N CYS A 23 1.72 1.35 7.05
CA CYS A 23 2.91 1.27 6.22
C CYS A 23 2.60 1.65 4.78
N SER A 24 1.44 1.24 4.29
CA SER A 24 0.94 1.50 2.95
C SER A 24 0.30 2.89 2.73
N ASP A 25 0.38 3.82 3.68
CA ASP A 25 -0.30 5.13 3.56
C ASP A 25 0.09 5.90 2.28
N ALA A 26 1.38 5.92 1.94
CA ALA A 26 1.90 6.57 0.75
C ALA A 26 1.29 6.04 -0.56
N LEU A 27 0.87 4.76 -0.58
CA LEU A 27 0.16 4.18 -1.73
C LEU A 27 -1.28 4.69 -1.84
N THR A 28 -1.92 5.08 -0.74
CA THR A 28 -3.25 5.72 -0.73
C THR A 28 -3.20 7.13 -1.32
N GLN A 29 -2.06 7.81 -1.18
CA GLN A 29 -1.87 9.17 -1.66
C GLN A 29 -1.53 9.24 -3.16
N SER A 30 -1.25 8.10 -3.81
CA SER A 30 -0.88 8.06 -5.22
C SER A 30 -2.04 8.37 -6.17
N ASN A 31 -1.74 9.01 -7.30
CA ASN A 31 -2.69 9.20 -8.41
C ASN A 31 -4.03 9.86 -7.99
N GLN A 32 -3.98 11.00 -7.28
CA GLN A 32 -5.18 11.72 -6.76
C GLN A 32 -6.17 12.21 -7.83
N GLY A 33 -5.74 12.27 -9.10
CA GLY A 33 -6.62 12.59 -10.23
C GLY A 33 -7.63 11.49 -10.57
N VAL A 34 -7.46 10.26 -10.06
CA VAL A 34 -8.36 9.14 -10.33
C VAL A 34 -9.62 9.27 -9.46
N LYS A 35 -10.74 9.58 -10.12
CA LYS A 35 -12.05 9.75 -9.46
C LYS A 35 -12.93 8.52 -9.67
N PHE A 36 -13.73 8.20 -8.66
CA PHE A 36 -14.80 7.22 -8.77
C PHE A 36 -15.91 7.76 -9.69
N ILE A 37 -16.31 6.98 -10.69
CA ILE A 37 -17.39 7.36 -11.61
C ILE A 37 -18.73 6.74 -11.19
N ASN A 38 -18.71 5.52 -10.60
CA ASN A 38 -19.91 4.76 -10.21
C ASN A 38 -19.74 4.03 -8.87
N ALA A 39 -20.81 3.35 -8.40
CA ALA A 39 -20.93 2.71 -7.08
C ALA A 39 -19.80 1.71 -6.72
N GLN A 40 -19.14 1.05 -7.67
CA GLN A 40 -18.13 0.02 -7.36
C GLN A 40 -16.92 -0.03 -8.30
N THR A 41 -16.86 0.81 -9.35
CA THR A 41 -15.83 0.71 -10.39
C THR A 41 -15.04 2.00 -10.53
N ILE A 42 -13.71 1.87 -10.49
CA ILE A 42 -12.77 2.92 -10.87
C ILE A 42 -12.51 2.78 -12.36
N LYS A 43 -12.62 3.89 -13.11
CA LYS A 43 -12.14 3.95 -14.49
C LYS A 43 -10.79 4.63 -14.52
N LEU A 44 -9.79 3.94 -15.04
CA LEU A 44 -8.47 4.49 -15.24
C LEU A 44 -8.31 4.88 -16.71
N PRO A 45 -8.20 6.18 -17.03
CA PRO A 45 -8.05 6.64 -18.41
C PRO A 45 -6.71 6.14 -18.97
N ARG A 46 -6.77 5.45 -20.10
CA ARG A 46 -5.62 5.07 -20.91
C ARG A 46 -5.63 5.91 -22.17
N MET A 47 -4.87 7.00 -22.15
CA MET A 47 -4.65 7.80 -23.34
C MET A 47 -3.40 7.31 -24.06
N ALA A 48 -3.52 7.01 -25.35
CA ALA A 48 -2.38 6.75 -26.22
C ALA A 48 -2.34 7.81 -27.33
N VAL A 49 -1.16 8.40 -27.51
CA VAL A 49 -0.88 9.42 -28.53
C VAL A 49 0.28 8.95 -29.39
N THR A 50 0.23 9.25 -30.68
CA THR A 50 1.37 9.05 -31.56
C THR A 50 2.42 10.13 -31.36
N GLY A 51 3.70 9.75 -31.46
CA GLY A 51 4.82 10.68 -31.40
C GLY A 51 4.98 11.55 -32.65
N TYR A 52 6.04 12.37 -32.63
CA TYR A 52 6.43 13.19 -33.78
C TYR A 52 6.82 12.31 -34.98
N LYS A 53 6.51 12.82 -36.18
CA LYS A 53 6.97 12.26 -37.45
C LYS A 53 7.86 13.29 -38.14
N ASP A 54 8.74 12.82 -39.03
CA ASP A 54 9.69 13.68 -39.75
C ASP A 54 9.00 14.86 -40.43
N HIS A 55 9.50 16.06 -40.17
CA HIS A 55 8.91 17.29 -40.71
C HIS A 55 9.28 17.46 -42.18
N THR A 56 8.27 17.51 -43.04
CA THR A 56 8.43 17.92 -44.44
C THR A 56 8.36 19.45 -44.53
N ARG A 57 9.27 20.08 -45.30
CA ARG A 57 9.28 21.53 -45.56
C ARG A 57 8.12 22.01 -46.46
N THR A 58 7.05 21.23 -46.55
CA THR A 58 5.82 21.52 -47.29
C THR A 58 4.77 22.00 -46.29
N PRO A 59 3.88 22.95 -46.64
CA PRO A 59 2.86 23.42 -45.72
C PRO A 59 1.98 22.27 -45.18
N GLY A 60 1.95 22.10 -43.85
CA GLY A 60 1.13 21.10 -43.18
C GLY A 60 1.76 20.54 -41.89
N PHE A 61 0.96 19.82 -41.10
CA PHE A 61 1.41 19.06 -39.95
C PHE A 61 1.19 17.57 -40.19
N ASN A 62 2.07 16.75 -39.64
CA ASN A 62 1.93 15.30 -39.68
C ASN A 62 0.70 14.87 -38.85
N ALA A 63 -0.18 14.07 -39.45
CA ALA A 63 -1.35 13.54 -38.75
C ALA A 63 -0.92 12.57 -37.65
N GLY A 64 -1.39 12.81 -36.43
CA GLY A 64 -1.30 11.90 -35.30
C GLY A 64 -2.64 11.23 -35.02
N THR A 65 -2.62 10.12 -34.29
CA THR A 65 -3.83 9.49 -33.75
C THR A 65 -3.85 9.61 -32.23
N LEU A 66 -5.06 9.82 -31.70
CA LEU A 66 -5.37 9.81 -30.29
C LEU A 66 -6.42 8.72 -30.07
N SER A 67 -6.11 7.75 -29.21
CA SER A 67 -7.09 6.79 -28.73
C SER A 67 -7.22 6.93 -27.22
N ASN A 68 -8.46 6.96 -26.74
CA ASN A 68 -8.78 6.93 -25.31
C ASN A 68 -9.51 5.63 -25.01
N ASP A 69 -8.90 4.79 -24.19
CA ASP A 69 -9.48 3.55 -23.69
C ASP A 69 -9.58 3.62 -22.15
N TRP A 70 -10.40 2.76 -21.54
CA TRP A 70 -10.64 2.78 -20.10
C TRP A 70 -10.46 1.39 -19.50
N GLU A 71 -9.63 1.32 -18.47
CA GLU A 71 -9.55 0.12 -17.65
C GLU A 71 -10.56 0.22 -16.50
N ALA A 72 -11.50 -0.74 -16.46
CA ALA A 72 -12.49 -0.85 -15.41
C ALA A 72 -11.97 -1.76 -14.30
N LYS A 73 -11.74 -1.22 -13.11
CA LYS A 73 -11.37 -1.97 -11.90
C LYS A 73 -12.49 -1.94 -10.90
N LYS A 74 -12.98 -3.11 -10.50
CA LYS A 74 -14.04 -3.26 -9.50
C LYS A 74 -13.38 -3.41 -8.12
N LEU A 75 -13.84 -2.62 -7.15
CA LEU A 75 -13.46 -2.78 -5.75
C LEU A 75 -13.99 -4.12 -5.21
N GLU A 76 -13.14 -4.90 -4.57
CA GLU A 76 -13.49 -6.24 -4.05
C GLU A 76 -13.48 -6.31 -2.52
N HIS A 77 -12.75 -5.41 -1.85
CA HIS A 77 -12.53 -5.49 -0.41
C HIS A 77 -13.47 -4.58 0.38
N ASP A 78 -14.61 -5.15 0.79
CA ASP A 78 -15.65 -4.54 1.61
C ASP A 78 -15.75 -5.27 2.95
N ARG A 79 -15.46 -4.56 4.04
CA ARG A 79 -15.28 -5.16 5.37
C ARG A 79 -16.09 -4.38 6.39
N ASP A 80 -16.82 -5.08 7.25
CA ASP A 80 -17.53 -4.50 8.38
C ASP A 80 -17.34 -5.32 9.66
N VAL A 81 -17.53 -4.63 10.79
CA VAL A 81 -17.57 -5.22 12.12
C VAL A 81 -18.58 -4.48 12.98
N GLU A 82 -19.22 -5.22 13.88
CA GLU A 82 -20.16 -4.70 14.86
C GLU A 82 -19.77 -5.20 16.26
N PHE A 83 -19.73 -4.29 17.24
CA PHE A 83 -19.54 -4.61 18.65
C PHE A 83 -20.75 -4.11 19.44
N TRP A 84 -21.41 -5.01 20.16
CA TRP A 84 -22.44 -4.68 21.14
C TRP A 84 -21.80 -4.54 22.52
N ILE A 85 -22.13 -3.47 23.23
CA ILE A 85 -21.53 -3.12 24.52
C ILE A 85 -22.66 -2.89 25.52
N ASP A 86 -22.61 -3.63 26.63
CA ASP A 86 -23.56 -3.50 27.72
C ASP A 86 -23.36 -2.16 28.47
N PRO A 87 -24.43 -1.46 28.88
CA PRO A 87 -24.31 -0.22 29.64
C PRO A 87 -23.69 -0.41 31.03
N MET A 88 -23.88 -1.56 31.68
CA MET A 88 -23.29 -1.85 32.99
C MET A 88 -21.78 -2.07 32.88
N ASP A 89 -21.29 -2.69 31.79
CA ASP A 89 -19.85 -2.86 31.54
C ASP A 89 -19.13 -1.50 31.42
N ILE A 90 -19.79 -0.48 30.86
CA ILE A 90 -19.22 0.87 30.73
C ILE A 90 -19.11 1.57 32.10
N ASP A 91 -20.12 1.38 32.96
CA ASP A 91 -20.15 1.97 34.32
C ASP A 91 -19.16 1.26 35.26
N GLU A 92 -19.10 -0.08 35.21
CA GLU A 92 -18.19 -0.89 36.03
C GLU A 92 -16.71 -0.70 35.66
N THR A 93 -16.41 -0.46 34.39
CA THR A 93 -15.02 -0.25 33.93
C THR A 93 -14.53 1.19 34.06
N ASN A 94 -15.31 2.09 34.67
CA ASN A 94 -14.88 3.44 35.06
C ASN A 94 -14.16 4.20 33.93
N LEU A 95 -14.81 4.32 32.76
CA LEU A 95 -14.31 4.98 31.53
C LEU A 95 -13.17 4.26 30.77
N THR A 96 -12.69 3.09 31.24
CA THR A 96 -11.64 2.32 30.53
C THR A 96 -12.15 1.79 29.18
N LEU A 97 -13.42 1.37 29.11
CA LEU A 97 -14.15 1.05 27.86
C LEU A 97 -14.76 2.28 27.18
N SER A 98 -14.10 3.45 27.25
CA SER A 98 -14.56 4.58 26.44
C SER A 98 -14.54 4.19 24.95
N VAL A 99 -15.57 4.59 24.21
CA VAL A 99 -15.73 4.26 22.77
C VAL A 99 -14.50 4.66 21.95
N ALA A 100 -13.82 5.74 22.37
CA ALA A 100 -12.56 6.17 21.77
C ALA A 100 -11.44 5.12 21.94
N ASN A 101 -11.36 4.44 23.09
CA ASN A 101 -10.40 3.36 23.31
C ASN A 101 -10.72 2.13 22.48
N ILE A 102 -12.00 1.72 22.40
CA ILE A 102 -12.42 0.57 21.58
C ILE A 102 -12.08 0.81 20.10
N GLN A 103 -12.40 1.99 19.58
CA GLN A 103 -12.00 2.38 18.22
C GLN A 103 -10.48 2.36 18.06
N ASN A 104 -9.74 2.95 19.00
CA ASN A 104 -8.29 3.05 18.90
C ASN A 104 -7.65 1.66 18.87
N THR A 105 -8.05 0.78 19.79
CA THR A 105 -7.61 -0.62 19.83
C THR A 105 -7.99 -1.36 18.57
N PHE A 106 -9.25 -1.27 18.12
CA PHE A 106 -9.70 -1.92 16.88
C PHE A 106 -8.86 -1.46 15.67
N GLU A 107 -8.62 -0.16 15.53
CA GLU A 107 -7.83 0.36 14.42
C GLU A 107 -6.35 -0.05 14.50
N THR A 108 -5.73 0.02 15.67
CA THR A 108 -4.30 -0.35 15.85
C THR A 108 -4.07 -1.84 15.66
N GLU A 109 -4.93 -2.67 16.26
CA GLU A 109 -4.68 -4.10 16.39
C GLU A 109 -5.30 -4.93 15.26
N GLN A 110 -6.37 -4.44 14.62
CA GLN A 110 -7.08 -5.20 13.59
C GLN A 110 -7.07 -4.49 12.24
N ALA A 111 -7.60 -3.26 12.15
CA ALA A 111 -7.85 -2.63 10.86
C ALA A 111 -6.56 -2.20 10.12
N ILE A 112 -5.59 -1.60 10.81
CA ILE A 112 -4.30 -1.20 10.20
C ILE A 112 -3.51 -2.42 9.71
N PRO A 113 -3.32 -3.49 10.53
CA PRO A 113 -2.70 -4.73 10.07
C PRO A 113 -3.42 -5.37 8.89
N GLU A 114 -4.75 -5.40 8.89
CA GLU A 114 -5.54 -5.96 7.79
C GLU A 114 -5.35 -5.16 6.51
N LYS A 115 -5.41 -3.82 6.58
CA LYS A 115 -5.17 -2.95 5.42
C LYS A 115 -3.79 -3.14 4.80
N ASP A 116 -2.73 -3.15 5.61
CA ASP A 116 -1.37 -3.34 5.11
C ASP A 116 -1.23 -4.72 4.44
N SER A 117 -1.70 -5.77 5.12
CA SER A 117 -1.58 -7.15 4.63
C SER A 117 -2.39 -7.39 3.36
N TYR A 118 -3.60 -6.84 3.27
CA TYR A 118 -4.42 -6.89 2.06
C TYR A 118 -3.73 -6.17 0.89
N ARG A 119 -3.20 -4.97 1.11
CA ARG A 119 -2.55 -4.18 0.07
C ARG A 119 -1.28 -4.85 -0.48
N PHE A 120 -0.43 -5.39 0.39
CA PHE A 120 0.79 -6.08 -0.06
C PHE A 120 0.50 -7.42 -0.75
N SER A 121 -0.48 -8.20 -0.24
CA SER A 121 -0.87 -9.45 -0.91
C SER A 121 -1.59 -9.20 -2.24
N LYS A 122 -2.42 -8.16 -2.34
CA LYS A 122 -3.06 -7.75 -3.59
C LYS A 122 -2.03 -7.29 -4.62
N LEU A 123 -1.03 -6.50 -4.22
CA LEU A 123 0.08 -6.11 -5.09
C LEU A 123 0.82 -7.33 -5.67
N HIS A 124 1.13 -8.32 -4.82
CA HIS A 124 1.76 -9.56 -5.28
C HIS A 124 0.85 -10.34 -6.26
N ALA A 125 -0.45 -10.44 -5.95
CA ALA A 125 -1.41 -11.12 -6.83
C ALA A 125 -1.54 -10.43 -8.20
N GLU A 126 -1.58 -9.10 -8.24
CA GLU A 126 -1.65 -8.35 -9.49
C GLU A 126 -0.33 -8.37 -10.27
N LEU A 127 0.82 -8.29 -9.61
CA LEU A 127 2.11 -8.54 -10.26
C LEU A 127 2.16 -9.91 -10.91
N THR A 128 1.71 -10.95 -10.20
CA THR A 128 1.64 -12.31 -10.75
C THR A 128 0.71 -12.36 -11.95
N ALA A 129 -0.46 -11.72 -11.87
CA ALA A 129 -1.45 -11.70 -12.95
C ALA A 129 -0.94 -10.98 -14.22
N TYR A 130 -0.14 -9.92 -14.06
CA TYR A 130 0.45 -9.18 -15.18
C TYR A 130 1.83 -9.67 -15.60
N SER A 131 2.30 -10.81 -15.06
CA SER A 131 3.65 -11.32 -15.33
C SER A 131 4.77 -10.30 -15.01
N GLY A 132 4.56 -9.51 -13.95
CA GLY A 132 5.54 -8.56 -13.45
C GLY A 132 6.76 -9.22 -12.78
N ARG A 133 7.72 -8.40 -12.38
CA ARG A 133 9.00 -8.86 -11.82
C ARG A 133 8.84 -9.36 -10.37
N ILE A 134 8.84 -10.68 -10.22
CA ILE A 134 8.90 -11.37 -8.92
C ILE A 134 10.17 -12.21 -8.91
N ASP A 135 11.14 -11.76 -8.12
CA ASP A 135 12.39 -12.47 -7.90
C ASP A 135 12.26 -13.43 -6.70
N ASN A 136 12.88 -14.60 -6.81
CA ASN A 136 12.90 -15.63 -5.78
C ASN A 136 14.32 -15.91 -5.26
N THR A 137 15.30 -15.09 -5.63
CA THR A 137 16.68 -15.26 -5.16
C THR A 137 16.76 -15.07 -3.64
N VAL A 138 17.63 -15.86 -3.00
CA VAL A 138 17.94 -15.70 -1.58
C VAL A 138 18.96 -14.59 -1.45
N ILE A 139 18.55 -13.50 -0.79
CA ILE A 139 19.38 -12.32 -0.62
C ILE A 139 20.14 -12.37 0.71
N ASP A 140 21.43 -12.11 0.65
CA ASP A 140 22.32 -11.94 1.81
C ASP A 140 22.99 -10.55 1.78
N ALA A 141 23.81 -10.23 2.79
CA ALA A 141 24.46 -8.92 2.88
C ALA A 141 25.48 -8.66 1.77
N ALA A 142 25.97 -9.69 1.09
CA ALA A 142 26.91 -9.56 -0.01
C ALA A 142 26.19 -9.37 -1.36
N THR A 143 25.04 -10.02 -1.55
CA THR A 143 24.27 -10.00 -2.80
C THR A 143 23.20 -8.90 -2.85
N PHE A 144 22.79 -8.36 -1.70
CA PHE A 144 21.72 -7.35 -1.64
C PHE A 144 21.97 -6.14 -2.54
N LEU A 145 23.18 -5.56 -2.51
CA LEU A 145 23.49 -4.35 -3.27
C LEU A 145 23.42 -4.61 -4.78
N GLU A 146 23.94 -5.74 -5.24
CA GLU A 146 23.88 -6.11 -6.66
C GLU A 146 22.43 -6.34 -7.12
N ALA A 147 21.64 -7.04 -6.32
CA ALA A 147 20.22 -7.26 -6.61
C ALA A 147 19.42 -5.94 -6.62
N PHE A 148 19.72 -5.03 -5.70
CA PHE A 148 19.08 -3.71 -5.66
C PHE A 148 19.44 -2.87 -6.88
N ASP A 149 20.72 -2.84 -7.27
CA ASP A 149 21.18 -2.10 -8.45
C ASP A 149 20.60 -2.68 -9.75
N GLU A 150 20.46 -4.01 -9.87
CA GLU A 150 19.81 -4.64 -11.02
C GLU A 150 18.36 -4.18 -11.16
N GLU A 151 17.62 -4.17 -10.06
CA GLU A 151 16.20 -3.81 -10.06
C GLU A 151 15.99 -2.31 -10.30
N MET A 152 16.90 -1.46 -9.81
CA MET A 152 16.93 -0.03 -10.15
C MET A 152 17.22 0.19 -11.64
N ALA A 153 18.20 -0.51 -12.21
CA ALA A 153 18.55 -0.40 -13.62
C ALA A 153 17.40 -0.84 -14.54
N ILE A 154 16.66 -1.89 -14.16
CA ILE A 154 15.46 -2.33 -14.89
C ILE A 154 14.38 -1.23 -14.89
N MET A 155 14.15 -0.59 -13.74
CA MET A 155 13.19 0.52 -13.64
C MET A 155 13.62 1.75 -14.45
N ASP A 156 14.92 2.04 -14.49
CA ASP A 156 15.47 3.16 -15.27
C ASP A 156 15.33 2.91 -16.78
N GLU A 157 15.65 1.70 -17.24
CA GLU A 157 15.48 1.32 -18.66
C GLU A 157 14.00 1.34 -19.08
N ALA A 158 13.08 1.02 -18.17
CA ALA A 158 11.64 1.14 -18.37
C ALA A 158 11.13 2.60 -18.34
N GLY A 159 12.00 3.59 -18.05
CA GLY A 159 11.64 5.00 -17.99
C GLY A 159 10.80 5.39 -16.78
N VAL A 160 10.83 4.59 -15.71
CA VAL A 160 10.14 4.90 -14.45
C VAL A 160 10.91 6.02 -13.74
N PRO A 161 10.26 7.08 -13.22
CA PRO A 161 10.97 8.14 -12.52
C PRO A 161 11.73 7.62 -11.28
N GLU A 162 12.91 8.17 -11.02
CA GLU A 162 13.67 7.89 -9.79
C GLU A 162 12.99 8.49 -8.55
N GLU A 163 12.49 9.73 -8.68
CA GLU A 163 11.82 10.43 -7.58
C GLU A 163 10.48 9.75 -7.25
N GLY A 164 10.30 9.36 -5.99
CA GLY A 164 9.10 8.70 -5.50
C GLY A 164 9.13 7.17 -5.55
N ARG A 165 10.31 6.56 -5.78
CA ARG A 165 10.55 5.14 -5.50
C ARG A 165 10.58 4.90 -3.99
N MET A 166 9.90 3.85 -3.56
CA MET A 166 9.84 3.42 -2.17
C MET A 166 10.23 1.95 -2.08
N LEU A 167 11.05 1.61 -1.09
CA LEU A 167 11.45 0.25 -0.79
C LEU A 167 10.82 -0.18 0.53
N TYR A 168 9.84 -1.07 0.46
CA TYR A 168 9.27 -1.71 1.65
C TYR A 168 10.11 -2.93 2.01
N VAL A 169 10.54 -3.02 3.26
CA VAL A 169 11.44 -4.09 3.72
C VAL A 169 10.95 -4.71 5.01
N THR A 170 11.15 -6.00 5.16
CA THR A 170 10.96 -6.68 6.45
C THR A 170 12.07 -6.29 7.44
N PRO A 171 11.89 -6.46 8.77
CA PRO A 171 12.94 -6.18 9.74
C PRO A 171 14.20 -7.05 9.54
N ALA A 172 14.01 -8.29 9.07
CA ALA A 172 15.10 -9.18 8.72
C ALA A 172 15.90 -8.64 7.53
N MET A 173 15.22 -8.19 6.47
CA MET A 173 15.87 -7.57 5.32
C MET A 173 16.53 -6.24 5.68
N ASN A 174 15.92 -5.42 6.54
CA ASN A 174 16.55 -4.17 6.99
C ASN A 174 17.86 -4.39 7.75
N LYS A 175 17.97 -5.51 8.49
CA LYS A 175 19.24 -5.89 9.11
C LYS A 175 20.31 -6.19 8.05
N ILE A 176 19.94 -6.94 7.01
CA ILE A 176 20.83 -7.26 5.88
C ILE A 176 21.28 -5.98 5.16
N ILE A 177 20.36 -5.03 4.93
CA ILE A 177 20.67 -3.73 4.30
C ILE A 177 21.72 -2.97 5.11
N LYS A 178 21.55 -2.88 6.43
CA LYS A 178 22.51 -2.20 7.31
C LYS A 178 23.87 -2.89 7.37
N GLU A 179 23.89 -4.22 7.32
CA GLU A 179 25.13 -4.99 7.25
C GLU A 179 25.85 -4.74 5.92
N ALA A 180 25.13 -4.71 4.80
CA ALA A 180 25.67 -4.38 3.48
C ALA A 180 26.27 -2.96 3.42
N GLU A 181 25.56 -1.95 3.95
CA GLU A 181 26.08 -0.58 4.07
C GLU A 181 27.35 -0.51 4.94
N GLY A 182 27.39 -1.28 6.04
CA GLY A 182 28.55 -1.36 6.91
C GLY A 182 29.79 -1.89 6.20
N ILE A 183 29.63 -2.96 5.42
CA ILE A 183 30.70 -3.56 4.61
C ILE A 183 31.23 -2.54 3.60
N GLN A 184 30.34 -1.85 2.90
CA GLN A 184 30.69 -0.85 1.88
C GLN A 184 31.45 0.35 2.48
N ARG A 185 31.05 0.83 3.67
CA ARG A 185 31.75 1.91 4.38
C ARG A 185 33.17 1.51 4.78
N VAL A 186 33.35 0.29 5.29
CA VAL A 186 34.69 -0.21 5.67
C VAL A 186 35.59 -0.32 4.45
N MET A 187 35.09 -0.87 3.33
CA MET A 187 35.86 -0.99 2.09
C MET A 187 36.33 0.36 1.54
N THR A 188 35.45 1.38 1.57
CA THR A 188 35.77 2.75 1.13
C THR A 188 36.89 3.38 1.97
N VAL A 189 36.94 3.10 3.27
CA VAL A 189 37.96 3.65 4.18
C VAL A 189 39.32 2.96 3.99
N THR A 190 39.34 1.67 3.67
CA THR A 190 40.59 0.89 3.52
C THR A 190 41.26 1.01 2.15
N SER A 191 40.58 1.51 1.12
CA SER A 191 41.14 1.62 -0.24
C SER A 191 40.61 2.88 -0.93
N PRO A 192 41.31 4.03 -0.82
CA PRO A 192 40.83 5.33 -1.31
C PRO A 192 40.76 5.47 -2.84
N SER A 193 41.07 4.43 -3.61
CA SER A 193 41.40 4.55 -5.03
C SER A 193 40.61 3.62 -5.96
N THR A 194 39.38 3.25 -5.61
CA THR A 194 38.56 2.43 -6.51
C THR A 194 37.21 3.08 -6.69
N ILE A 195 37.02 3.67 -7.88
CA ILE A 195 35.76 3.95 -8.58
C ILE A 195 34.55 3.73 -7.69
N ASN A 196 33.90 4.83 -7.32
CA ASN A 196 32.58 4.85 -6.67
C ASN A 196 31.64 3.89 -7.42
N ARG A 197 31.50 2.65 -6.94
CA ARG A 197 30.69 1.59 -7.57
C ARG A 197 29.19 1.81 -7.36
N ASN A 198 28.80 2.93 -6.76
CA ASN A 198 27.41 3.23 -6.46
C ASN A 198 26.82 3.93 -7.68
N VAL A 199 26.33 3.15 -8.63
CA VAL A 199 25.56 3.71 -9.74
C VAL A 199 24.25 4.28 -9.20
N HIS A 200 23.69 3.70 -8.13
CA HIS A 200 22.56 4.27 -7.38
C HIS A 200 22.83 4.27 -5.87
N SER A 201 22.48 5.37 -5.18
CA SER A 201 22.54 5.41 -3.72
C SER A 201 21.22 4.88 -3.15
N LEU A 202 21.30 4.07 -2.10
CA LEU A 202 20.14 3.71 -1.27
C LEU A 202 19.43 4.96 -0.72
N ASP A 203 20.14 6.09 -0.60
CA ASP A 203 19.59 7.38 -0.18
C ASP A 203 18.56 7.97 -1.16
N ASN A 204 18.56 7.53 -2.42
CA ASN A 204 17.62 8.01 -3.44
C ASN A 204 16.23 7.35 -3.30
N VAL A 205 16.10 6.30 -2.48
CA VAL A 205 14.88 5.53 -2.30
C VAL A 205 14.39 5.64 -0.85
N THR A 206 13.10 5.87 -0.67
CA THR A 206 12.53 5.92 0.69
C THR A 206 12.34 4.49 1.22
N ILE A 207 13.18 4.08 2.16
CA ILE A 207 13.09 2.76 2.80
C ILE A 207 12.05 2.81 3.94
N LYS A 208 11.03 1.95 3.87
CA LYS A 208 10.01 1.82 4.92
C LYS A 208 9.97 0.40 5.47
N MET A 209 10.16 0.27 6.78
CA MET A 209 10.06 -1.02 7.45
C MET A 209 8.61 -1.45 7.63
N VAL A 210 8.31 -2.70 7.30
CA VAL A 210 7.00 -3.33 7.49
C VAL A 210 7.16 -4.59 8.32
N PRO A 211 6.36 -4.81 9.38
CA PRO A 211 6.40 -6.08 10.12
C PRO A 211 6.19 -7.29 9.18
N ALA A 212 7.03 -8.32 9.31
CA ALA A 212 6.97 -9.50 8.43
C ALA A 212 5.59 -10.19 8.42
N ALA A 213 4.88 -10.15 9.56
CA ALA A 213 3.52 -10.66 9.67
C ALA A 213 2.52 -9.97 8.72
N ARG A 214 2.77 -8.70 8.35
CA ARG A 214 1.93 -7.91 7.44
C ARG A 214 2.40 -7.93 5.99
N MET A 215 3.50 -8.63 5.69
CA MET A 215 4.17 -8.61 4.38
C MET A 215 4.33 -10.03 3.83
N LYS A 216 3.21 -10.69 3.53
CA LYS A 216 3.17 -12.04 2.92
C LYS A 216 2.36 -12.04 1.63
N THR A 217 2.54 -13.09 0.83
CA THR A 217 1.88 -13.22 -0.47
C THR A 217 0.38 -13.49 -0.39
N LYS A 218 -0.11 -14.12 0.68
CA LYS A 218 -1.51 -14.50 0.86
C LYS A 218 -1.97 -14.43 2.32
N TYR A 219 -3.24 -14.07 2.49
CA TYR A 219 -3.91 -14.00 3.79
C TYR A 219 -5.32 -14.57 3.70
N ASP A 220 -5.78 -15.15 4.81
CA ASP A 220 -7.16 -15.47 5.08
C ASP A 220 -7.78 -14.35 5.92
N PHE A 221 -8.82 -13.72 5.37
CA PHE A 221 -9.56 -12.61 5.95
C PHE A 221 -10.86 -13.06 6.65
N THR A 222 -11.04 -14.36 6.91
CA THR A 222 -12.28 -14.86 7.52
C THR A 222 -12.48 -14.35 8.95
N THR A 223 -11.42 -14.29 9.76
CA THR A 223 -11.46 -13.76 11.14
C THR A 223 -10.28 -12.82 11.37
N GLY A 224 -10.35 -11.64 10.78
CA GLY A 224 -9.22 -10.69 10.74
C GLY A 224 -8.12 -11.15 9.79
N CYS A 225 -6.90 -10.62 9.96
CA CYS A 225 -5.82 -10.86 9.02
C CYS A 225 -4.89 -12.00 9.46
N THR A 226 -5.15 -13.21 8.98
CA THR A 226 -4.30 -14.38 9.27
C THR A 226 -3.54 -14.84 8.03
N ALA A 227 -2.28 -15.24 8.19
CA ALA A 227 -1.49 -15.72 7.05
C ALA A 227 -2.03 -17.06 6.53
N ALA A 228 -2.22 -17.19 5.23
CA ALA A 228 -2.63 -18.46 4.63
C ALA A 228 -1.53 -19.53 4.81
N ALA A 229 -1.89 -20.81 4.81
CA ALA A 229 -0.93 -21.91 5.00
C ALA A 229 0.13 -21.98 3.89
N ASP A 230 -0.22 -21.53 2.68
CA ASP A 230 0.66 -21.45 1.51
C ASP A 230 1.28 -20.06 1.31
N ALA A 231 1.16 -19.16 2.30
CA ALA A 231 1.70 -17.81 2.21
C ALA A 231 3.23 -17.82 2.31
N LYS A 232 3.87 -17.25 1.29
CA LYS A 232 5.31 -17.01 1.25
C LYS A 232 5.64 -15.65 1.84
N GLN A 233 6.82 -15.53 2.44
CA GLN A 233 7.31 -14.25 2.95
C GLN A 233 7.75 -13.36 1.78
N ILE A 234 7.30 -12.11 1.75
CA ILE A 234 7.87 -11.10 0.84
C ILE A 234 9.00 -10.42 1.61
N ASN A 235 10.20 -10.38 1.02
CA ASN A 235 11.41 -9.87 1.67
C ASN A 235 11.55 -8.36 1.50
N TRP A 236 11.37 -7.90 0.25
CA TRP A 236 11.31 -6.49 -0.10
C TRP A 236 10.37 -6.24 -1.29
N ILE A 237 9.82 -5.02 -1.37
CA ILE A 237 9.01 -4.53 -2.49
C ILE A 237 9.57 -3.17 -2.89
N LEU A 238 10.08 -3.05 -4.10
CA LEU A 238 10.46 -1.77 -4.71
C LEU A 238 9.28 -1.29 -5.55
N ILE A 239 8.80 -0.09 -5.27
CA ILE A 239 7.61 0.41 -5.94
C ILE A 239 7.67 1.91 -6.16
N HIS A 240 7.28 2.34 -7.36
CA HIS A 240 7.03 3.74 -7.65
C HIS A 240 5.57 4.07 -7.34
N THR A 241 5.31 5.13 -6.58
CA THR A 241 3.93 5.53 -6.23
C THR A 241 2.99 5.66 -7.43
N SER A 242 3.51 6.05 -8.60
CA SER A 242 2.68 6.27 -9.79
C SER A 242 2.16 5.01 -10.48
N CYS A 243 2.69 3.82 -10.16
CA CYS A 243 2.22 2.55 -10.73
C CYS A 243 0.99 1.97 -10.01
N VAL A 244 0.68 2.48 -8.81
CA VAL A 244 -0.43 1.99 -7.98
C VAL A 244 -1.53 3.02 -7.89
N VAL A 245 -2.77 2.55 -7.80
CA VAL A 245 -3.94 3.32 -7.41
C VAL A 245 -4.60 2.64 -6.24
N CYS A 246 -4.46 3.20 -5.04
CA CYS A 246 -5.15 2.74 -3.85
C CYS A 246 -6.18 3.78 -3.42
N ARG A 247 -7.44 3.37 -3.23
CA ARG A 247 -8.52 4.29 -2.85
C ARG A 247 -9.52 3.63 -1.91
N ASP A 248 -9.75 4.29 -0.79
CA ASP A 248 -10.86 4.01 0.11
C ASP A 248 -12.07 4.81 -0.40
N LYS A 249 -13.16 4.12 -0.71
CA LYS A 249 -14.37 4.71 -1.28
C LYS A 249 -15.38 5.11 -0.22
N TYR A 250 -15.58 4.22 0.76
CA TYR A 250 -16.58 4.40 1.79
C TYR A 250 -15.97 4.03 3.14
N SER A 251 -16.14 4.93 4.08
CA SER A 251 -15.84 4.71 5.49
C SER A 251 -17.10 5.06 6.27
N TYR A 252 -17.52 4.15 7.12
CA TYR A 252 -18.66 4.35 8.00
C TYR A 252 -18.28 3.91 9.39
N ILE A 253 -18.27 4.87 10.31
CA ILE A 253 -17.97 4.62 11.71
C ILE A 253 -19.09 5.30 12.49
N LYS A 254 -19.93 4.51 13.16
CA LYS A 254 -21.01 5.03 14.00
C LYS A 254 -21.10 4.30 15.31
N LEU A 255 -21.45 5.06 16.33
CA LEU A 255 -21.88 4.55 17.62
C LEU A 255 -23.36 4.88 17.80
N PHE A 256 -24.18 3.87 18.04
CA PHE A 256 -25.57 4.02 18.41
C PHE A 256 -25.72 3.90 19.91
N THR A 257 -26.44 4.84 20.51
CA THR A 257 -26.75 4.82 21.94
C THR A 257 -27.99 3.95 22.22
N PRO A 258 -28.16 3.48 23.47
CA PRO A 258 -29.37 2.78 23.89
C PRO A 258 -30.65 3.51 23.47
N GLY A 259 -31.66 2.76 22.99
CA GLY A 259 -32.95 3.28 22.54
C GLY A 259 -33.00 3.96 21.16
N THR A 260 -31.89 4.00 20.41
CA THR A 260 -31.84 4.63 19.08
C THR A 260 -32.28 3.70 17.94
N ASP A 261 -32.10 2.38 18.09
CA ASP A 261 -32.53 1.34 17.16
C ASP A 261 -33.13 0.17 17.94
N SER A 262 -34.01 -0.61 17.30
CA SER A 262 -34.55 -1.87 17.80
C SER A 262 -33.48 -2.87 18.25
N ARG A 263 -32.27 -2.79 17.67
CA ARG A 263 -31.11 -3.63 18.00
C ARG A 263 -30.22 -3.06 19.10
N THR A 264 -30.32 -1.77 19.43
CA THR A 264 -29.55 -1.23 20.55
C THR A 264 -30.16 -1.60 21.88
N ALA A 265 -31.48 -1.78 21.97
CA ALA A 265 -32.17 -2.07 23.23
C ALA A 265 -31.68 -1.14 24.35
N ASP A 266 -31.07 -1.67 25.41
CA ASP A 266 -30.41 -0.94 26.50
C ASP A 266 -28.88 -0.78 26.33
N GLY A 267 -28.29 -1.35 25.29
CA GLY A 267 -26.85 -1.33 24.98
C GLY A 267 -26.40 -0.32 23.92
N TYR A 268 -25.08 -0.16 23.86
CA TYR A 268 -24.41 0.62 22.82
C TYR A 268 -24.01 -0.29 21.67
N LEU A 269 -24.14 0.22 20.44
CA LEU A 269 -23.76 -0.52 19.24
C LEU A 269 -22.72 0.25 18.45
N TYR A 270 -21.52 -0.29 18.35
CA TYR A 270 -20.46 0.24 17.53
C TYR A 270 -20.42 -0.48 16.18
N GLN A 271 -20.42 0.27 15.09
CA GLN A 271 -20.33 -0.25 13.73
C GLN A 271 -19.21 0.44 12.97
N ASN A 272 -18.35 -0.34 12.33
CA ASN A 272 -17.30 0.15 11.44
C ASN A 272 -17.35 -0.62 10.12
N ARG A 273 -17.40 0.10 9.00
CA ARG A 273 -17.29 -0.45 7.66
C ARG A 273 -16.28 0.33 6.85
N ASN A 274 -15.37 -0.39 6.21
CA ASN A 274 -14.42 0.16 5.25
C ASN A 274 -14.56 -0.56 3.91
N TYR A 275 -14.70 0.22 2.85
CA TYR A 275 -14.71 -0.26 1.48
C TYR A 275 -13.65 0.48 0.67
N GLY A 276 -12.63 -0.25 0.25
CA GLY A 276 -11.50 0.30 -0.49
C GLY A 276 -10.74 -0.81 -1.20
N ASP A 277 -9.88 -0.46 -2.13
CA ASP A 277 -9.05 -1.46 -2.82
C ASP A 277 -7.76 -0.83 -3.36
N LEU A 278 -6.84 -1.69 -3.75
CA LEU A 278 -5.58 -1.35 -4.38
C LEU A 278 -5.50 -2.02 -5.76
N PHE A 279 -5.11 -1.23 -6.75
CA PHE A 279 -4.87 -1.69 -8.11
C PHE A 279 -3.50 -1.26 -8.64
N LEU A 280 -2.79 -2.18 -9.27
CA LEU A 280 -1.60 -1.98 -10.06
C LEU A 280 -2.01 -1.71 -11.51
N LEU A 281 -1.41 -0.68 -12.09
CA LEU A 281 -1.64 -0.28 -13.48
C LEU A 281 -0.89 -1.21 -14.43
N GLU A 282 -1.61 -1.93 -15.30
CA GLU A 282 -1.03 -2.87 -16.28
C GLU A 282 0.12 -2.25 -17.10
N LYS A 283 -0.04 -0.99 -17.55
CA LYS A 283 0.99 -0.28 -18.35
C LYS A 283 2.18 0.23 -17.55
N LYS A 284 2.15 0.14 -16.22
CA LYS A 284 3.22 0.59 -15.32
C LYS A 284 3.66 -0.53 -14.38
N VAL A 285 3.45 -1.79 -14.78
CA VAL A 285 3.86 -2.96 -13.99
C VAL A 285 5.37 -2.94 -13.70
N ASP A 286 6.17 -2.44 -14.65
CA ASP A 286 7.62 -2.28 -14.51
C ASP A 286 8.03 -1.30 -13.39
N GLY A 287 7.08 -0.49 -12.89
CA GLY A 287 7.30 0.37 -11.73
C GLY A 287 7.20 -0.36 -10.37
N CYS A 288 7.02 -1.68 -10.36
CA CYS A 288 6.98 -2.49 -9.15
C CYS A 288 7.75 -3.80 -9.33
N ALA A 289 8.66 -4.07 -8.39
CA ALA A 289 9.41 -5.30 -8.29
C ALA A 289 9.31 -5.86 -6.86
N MET A 290 9.32 -7.19 -6.74
CA MET A 290 9.27 -7.86 -5.43
C MET A 290 10.30 -8.98 -5.37
N ASN A 291 10.92 -9.13 -4.21
CA ASN A 291 11.63 -10.36 -3.86
C ASN A 291 10.81 -11.15 -2.85
N VAL A 292 10.51 -12.39 -3.21
CA VAL A 292 9.69 -13.33 -2.44
C VAL A 292 10.56 -14.52 -2.07
N GLN A 293 10.32 -15.09 -0.89
CA GLN A 293 10.96 -16.33 -0.50
C GLN A 293 10.67 -17.43 -1.54
N ALA A 294 11.73 -18.12 -1.98
CA ALA A 294 11.65 -19.26 -2.91
C ALA A 294 10.63 -20.32 -2.48
#